data_AF-A0A6G4UC16-F1
#
_entry.id   AF-A0A6G4UC16-F1
#
_cell.length_a   1.000
_cell.length_b   1.000
_cell.length_c   1.000
_cell.angle_alpha   90.00
_cell.angle_beta   90.00
_cell.angle_gamma   90.00
#
_symmetry.space_group_name_H-M   'P 1'
#
loop_
_entity.id
_entity.type
_entity.pdbx_description
1 polymer ?
#
loop_
_entity_poly.entity_id
_entity_poly.type
_entity_poly.pdbx_seq_one_letter_code
_entity_poly.pdbx_strand_id
1 'polypeptide(L)'
;PTLFNSGTRHPQMSSCYLLDSPLDELDSIYERYHQVAKLSKHAGGIGLPFSRIRSRGALIRGTNGHSNGIVPFLRTLDASVAAVNQGGRRKGAASVYLEPWHADIEEFLELRDNTGEDARRTHNLNLAHWIPDEFMRRVAADEVWSLFSPSEAPELVDLYGAEFDAAYRKAEAEGRYDRQLPARQLYGRMMRTLAQTGNGWMTFKDAANRVSNQTAEPGAVIHSSNLCTEILEVSDDGETAVCNLGSVNLAAHLDGPTGEMDWAALDATVRTAVTFLDRVVDINFYPTRQAAASNERWRPVGLGVMGLQDVFFQLGLPFDSPAAKALSTRIAERIMLASYEASCDLAERHGPHPAYDRTRAARGVLHPDHYPDAAVTWPERWTALRARVEETGLRNSLLLAIAPTATIASIAGVYECIEPQVSNLFKRETLSGEFLQVNAYLIAELKRLGRWDAATREALREANGSVQDLPDLPQTVKDLYRTAWELPQRALIDLAAARTPYLDQAQSLNLFMAAPTINKLSSMYAYAWKSGLKTTYYLRSRPATRIAQSARAAVPQQAEADAALACSLENPESCEACQ
;
A
#
# COMPACT_ATOMS: atom_id res chain seq x y z
N PRO A 1 -4.89 0.65 15.37
CA PRO A 1 -4.12 0.55 16.65
C PRO A 1 -4.63 1.52 17.72
N THR A 2 -4.74 2.82 17.41
CA THR A 2 -5.23 3.86 18.32
C THR A 2 -6.55 3.51 19.02
N LEU A 3 -7.57 3.05 18.27
CA LEU A 3 -8.87 2.66 18.82
C LEU A 3 -8.77 1.53 19.88
N PHE A 4 -7.81 0.63 19.76
CA PHE A 4 -7.62 -0.48 20.70
C PHE A 4 -6.86 -0.08 21.97
N ASN A 5 -5.90 0.85 21.84
CA ASN A 5 -4.85 1.04 22.85
C ASN A 5 -4.87 2.41 23.53
N SER A 6 -5.64 3.38 23.02
CA SER A 6 -5.78 4.69 23.68
C SER A 6 -6.36 4.53 25.08
N GLY A 7 -5.78 5.24 26.06
CA GLY A 7 -6.17 5.15 27.47
C GLY A 7 -5.69 3.88 28.21
N THR A 8 -4.91 3.00 27.57
CA THR A 8 -4.34 1.81 28.22
C THR A 8 -2.96 2.08 28.83
N ARG A 9 -2.44 1.16 29.65
CA ARG A 9 -1.13 1.30 30.33
C ARG A 9 0.06 1.41 29.38
N HIS A 10 0.01 0.74 28.24
CA HIS A 10 1.04 0.80 27.19
C HIS A 10 0.35 1.17 25.86
N PRO A 11 0.07 2.47 25.65
CA PRO A 11 -0.75 2.94 24.54
C PRO A 11 0.05 2.91 23.23
N GLN A 12 0.24 1.72 22.66
CA GLN A 12 0.80 1.59 21.31
C GLN A 12 -0.27 1.92 20.26
N MET A 13 -0.35 3.20 19.93
CA MET A 13 -1.31 3.77 19.01
C MET A 13 -0.82 3.76 17.56
N SER A 14 0.48 3.55 17.35
CA SER A 14 1.09 3.37 16.03
C SER A 14 1.55 1.92 15.88
N SER A 15 1.25 1.30 14.74
CA SER A 15 1.49 -0.13 14.53
C SER A 15 2.00 -0.45 13.13
N CYS A 16 2.71 0.49 12.51
CA CYS A 16 3.35 0.27 11.23
C CYS A 16 4.73 0.94 11.23
N TYR A 17 5.74 0.18 10.81
CA TYR A 17 7.15 0.54 10.98
C TYR A 17 7.95 0.24 9.72
N LEU A 18 8.93 1.09 9.44
CA LEU A 18 9.87 0.95 8.34
C LEU A 18 11.27 0.95 8.95
N LEU A 19 11.95 -0.18 8.88
CA LEU A 19 13.33 -0.29 9.34
C LEU A 19 14.25 -0.12 8.14
N ASP A 20 15.47 0.37 8.34
CA ASP A 20 16.49 0.29 7.30
C ASP A 20 16.98 -1.15 7.12
N SER A 21 17.60 -1.42 5.98
CA SER A 21 18.29 -2.66 5.73
C SER A 21 19.37 -2.88 6.79
N PRO A 22 19.54 -4.11 7.30
CA PRO A 22 20.69 -4.39 8.15
C PRO A 22 21.99 -4.06 7.41
N LEU A 23 22.99 -3.61 8.15
CA LEU A 23 24.36 -3.55 7.64
C LEU A 23 24.80 -4.97 7.28
N ASP A 24 25.73 -5.09 6.35
CA ASP A 24 26.21 -6.38 5.82
C ASP A 24 27.17 -7.10 6.78
N GLU A 25 26.71 -7.27 8.02
CA GLU A 25 27.40 -7.89 9.14
C GLU A 25 26.40 -8.67 10.00
N LEU A 26 26.84 -9.79 10.57
CA LEU A 26 25.96 -10.74 11.28
C LEU A 26 25.24 -10.08 12.47
N ASP A 27 25.95 -9.25 13.24
CA ASP A 27 25.38 -8.59 14.42
C ASP A 27 24.24 -7.63 14.06
N SER A 28 24.40 -6.87 12.96
CA SER A 28 23.34 -5.97 12.48
C SER A 28 22.12 -6.74 11.99
N ILE A 29 22.31 -7.87 11.29
CA ILE A 29 21.21 -8.75 10.87
C ILE A 29 20.40 -9.25 12.07
N TYR A 30 21.07 -9.76 13.12
CA TYR A 30 20.39 -10.28 14.30
C TYR A 30 19.77 -9.18 15.17
N GLU A 31 20.40 -8.01 15.27
CA GLU A 31 19.79 -6.85 15.93
C GLU A 31 18.54 -6.39 15.18
N ARG A 32 18.55 -6.43 13.84
CA ARG A 32 17.34 -6.13 13.04
C ARG A 32 16.22 -7.12 13.31
N TYR A 33 16.52 -8.42 13.47
CA TYR A 33 15.51 -9.42 13.86
C TYR A 33 14.95 -9.16 15.26
N HIS A 34 15.81 -8.78 16.20
CA HIS A 34 15.39 -8.40 17.54
C HIS A 34 14.46 -7.18 17.54
N GLN A 35 14.75 -6.17 16.72
CA GLN A 35 13.85 -5.03 16.50
C GLN A 35 12.51 -5.47 15.90
N VAL A 36 12.53 -6.27 14.82
CA VAL A 36 11.31 -6.81 14.20
C VAL A 36 10.46 -7.57 15.21
N ALA A 37 11.06 -8.42 16.03
CA ALA A 37 10.36 -9.17 17.07
C ALA A 37 9.71 -8.25 18.12
N LYS A 38 10.41 -7.21 18.59
CA LYS A 38 9.86 -6.23 19.52
C LYS A 38 8.67 -5.46 18.94
N LEU A 39 8.78 -5.02 17.70
CA LEU A 39 7.72 -4.28 17.01
C LEU A 39 6.51 -5.19 16.74
N SER A 40 6.75 -6.42 16.28
CA SER A 40 5.72 -7.41 15.98
C SER A 40 4.97 -7.88 17.24
N LYS A 41 5.66 -7.99 18.38
CA LYS A 41 5.05 -8.37 19.67
C LYS A 41 3.84 -7.50 20.02
N HIS A 42 3.86 -6.24 19.62
CA HIS A 42 2.81 -5.28 19.87
C HIS A 42 1.97 -4.96 18.63
N ALA A 43 1.79 -5.96 17.76
CA ALA A 43 0.97 -5.88 16.56
C ALA A 43 1.44 -4.91 15.47
N GLY A 44 2.74 -4.61 15.44
CA GLY A 44 3.35 -3.81 14.38
C GLY A 44 3.45 -4.55 13.05
N GLY A 45 2.96 -3.94 11.96
CA GLY A 45 3.28 -4.34 10.59
C GLY A 45 4.63 -3.76 10.16
N ILE A 46 5.42 -4.55 9.43
CA ILE A 46 6.83 -4.25 9.16
C ILE A 46 7.09 -4.06 7.66
N GLY A 47 7.80 -3.01 7.28
CA GLY A 47 8.55 -2.91 6.03
C GLY A 47 10.06 -3.02 6.31
N LEU A 48 10.76 -3.87 5.56
CA LEU A 48 12.20 -4.10 5.73
C LEU A 48 12.90 -4.24 4.37
N PRO A 49 13.76 -3.30 3.97
CA PRO A 49 14.64 -3.49 2.82
C PRO A 49 15.74 -4.50 3.15
N PHE A 50 16.16 -5.27 2.16
CA PHE A 50 17.23 -6.26 2.30
C PHE A 50 18.36 -6.10 1.28
N SER A 51 18.36 -4.99 0.53
CA SER A 51 19.28 -4.74 -0.58
C SER A 51 20.73 -4.46 -0.18
N ARG A 52 21.05 -4.25 1.12
CA ARG A 52 22.44 -4.05 1.58
C ARG A 52 23.22 -5.34 1.79
N ILE A 53 22.52 -6.46 1.97
CA ILE A 53 23.16 -7.74 2.34
C ILE A 53 23.80 -8.37 1.12
N ARG A 54 25.05 -8.81 1.24
CA ARG A 54 25.80 -9.41 0.12
C ARG A 54 25.09 -10.64 -0.48
N SER A 55 25.22 -10.80 -1.80
CA SER A 55 24.59 -11.90 -2.54
C SER A 55 25.25 -13.25 -2.27
N ARG A 56 24.62 -14.32 -2.75
CA ARG A 56 25.17 -15.67 -2.72
C ARG A 56 26.48 -15.74 -3.52
N GLY A 57 27.50 -16.36 -2.93
CA GLY A 57 28.83 -16.47 -3.54
C GLY A 57 29.75 -15.29 -3.26
N ALA A 58 29.29 -14.22 -2.62
CA ALA A 58 30.16 -13.11 -2.21
C ALA A 58 31.14 -13.55 -1.11
N LEU A 59 32.38 -13.03 -1.15
CA LEU A 59 33.44 -13.38 -0.19
C LEU A 59 33.13 -12.86 1.22
N ILE A 60 33.33 -13.69 2.23
CA ILE A 60 33.31 -13.32 3.64
C ILE A 60 34.74 -13.21 4.16
N ARG A 61 35.27 -11.97 4.21
CA ARG A 61 36.68 -11.72 4.56
C ARG A 61 37.11 -12.31 5.91
N GLY A 62 36.24 -12.25 6.92
CA GLY A 62 36.56 -12.72 8.27
C GLY A 62 36.71 -14.24 8.41
N THR A 63 35.91 -15.02 7.67
CA THR A 63 35.90 -16.49 7.74
C THR A 63 36.57 -17.16 6.54
N ASN A 64 36.97 -16.37 5.53
CA ASN A 64 37.48 -16.83 4.24
C ASN A 64 36.55 -17.83 3.52
N GLY A 65 35.24 -17.71 3.78
CA GLY A 65 34.17 -18.48 3.14
C GLY A 65 33.37 -17.64 2.15
N HIS A 66 32.32 -18.22 1.58
CA HIS A 66 31.39 -17.54 0.68
C HIS A 66 30.00 -17.43 1.32
N SER A 67 29.29 -16.33 1.04
CA SER A 67 27.93 -16.08 1.49
C SER A 67 26.95 -17.07 0.86
N ASN A 68 25.94 -17.45 1.64
CA ASN A 68 24.78 -18.20 1.13
C ASN A 68 23.67 -17.28 0.57
N GLY A 69 23.92 -15.97 0.54
CA GLY A 69 22.97 -14.97 0.07
C GLY A 69 21.87 -14.65 1.08
N ILE A 70 20.83 -13.95 0.61
CA ILE A 70 19.75 -13.44 1.45
C ILE A 70 18.74 -14.51 1.89
N VAL A 71 18.59 -15.60 1.12
CA VAL A 71 17.51 -16.58 1.33
C VAL A 71 17.53 -17.22 2.73
N PRO A 72 18.67 -17.73 3.26
CA PRO A 72 18.69 -18.33 4.60
C PRO A 72 18.37 -17.33 5.73
N PHE A 73 18.80 -16.08 5.56
CA PHE A 73 18.48 -15.00 6.48
C PHE A 73 16.98 -14.69 6.47
N LEU A 74 16.38 -14.57 5.29
CA LEU A 74 14.93 -14.36 5.16
C LEU A 74 14.13 -15.55 5.68
N ARG A 75 14.60 -16.79 5.53
CA ARG A 75 13.96 -17.97 6.16
C ARG A 75 13.98 -17.90 7.69
N THR A 76 15.07 -17.40 8.27
CA THR A 76 15.17 -17.19 9.72
C THR A 76 14.20 -16.10 10.18
N LEU A 77 14.13 -14.99 9.44
CA LEU A 77 13.17 -13.92 9.68
C LEU A 77 11.72 -14.41 9.57
N ASP A 78 11.41 -15.23 8.57
CA ASP A 78 10.08 -15.83 8.36
C ASP A 78 9.63 -16.64 9.59
N ALA A 79 10.51 -17.51 10.09
CA ALA A 79 10.26 -18.27 11.31
C ALA A 79 10.06 -17.36 12.53
N SER A 80 10.84 -16.28 12.64
CA SER A 80 10.68 -15.29 13.72
C SER A 80 9.33 -14.56 13.63
N VAL A 81 8.90 -14.16 12.44
CA VAL A 81 7.60 -13.50 12.22
C VAL A 81 6.45 -14.46 12.55
N ALA A 82 6.58 -15.73 12.16
CA ALA A 82 5.61 -16.78 12.51
C ALA A 82 5.53 -17.01 14.02
N ALA A 83 6.66 -17.01 14.72
CA ALA A 83 6.71 -17.20 16.17
C ALA A 83 6.09 -16.02 16.94
N VAL A 84 6.32 -14.78 16.47
CA VAL A 84 5.80 -13.56 17.13
C VAL A 84 4.45 -13.16 16.54
N ASN A 85 3.48 -14.06 16.64
CA ASN A 85 2.13 -13.95 16.09
C ASN A 85 1.19 -13.03 16.91
N GLN A 86 1.65 -11.82 17.25
CA GLN A 86 0.90 -10.74 17.91
C GLN A 86 -0.03 -11.19 19.08
N GLY A 87 0.43 -12.17 19.88
CA GLY A 87 -0.34 -12.73 20.99
C GLY A 87 -1.62 -13.47 20.59
N GLY A 88 -1.68 -14.05 19.39
CA GLY A 88 -2.83 -14.81 18.87
C GLY A 88 -3.97 -13.96 18.33
N ARG A 89 -3.88 -12.62 18.40
CA ARG A 89 -4.95 -11.71 17.94
C ARG A 89 -4.88 -11.39 16.45
N ARG A 90 -3.70 -11.47 15.84
CA ARG A 90 -3.47 -11.23 14.41
C ARG A 90 -2.17 -11.88 13.95
N LYS A 91 -2.15 -12.39 12.71
CA LYS A 91 -0.93 -12.87 12.05
C LYS A 91 0.15 -11.79 11.99
N GLY A 92 1.35 -12.11 12.50
CA GLY A 92 2.55 -11.31 12.27
C GLY A 92 2.75 -11.13 10.76
N ALA A 93 3.08 -9.91 10.33
CA ALA A 93 3.21 -9.61 8.91
C ALA A 93 4.36 -8.63 8.67
N ALA A 94 5.28 -9.04 7.79
CA ALA A 94 6.38 -8.23 7.33
C ALA A 94 6.44 -8.26 5.80
N SER A 95 6.77 -7.12 5.19
CA SER A 95 7.06 -6.99 3.77
C SER A 95 8.55 -6.74 3.59
N VAL A 96 9.20 -7.61 2.82
CA VAL A 96 10.61 -7.48 2.47
C VAL A 96 10.73 -6.78 1.14
N TYR A 97 11.56 -5.75 1.07
CA TYR A 97 11.84 -4.96 -0.13
C TYR A 97 13.21 -5.32 -0.69
N LEU A 98 13.26 -5.56 -2.00
CA LEU A 98 14.51 -5.80 -2.71
C LEU A 98 14.58 -4.98 -4.00
N GLU A 99 15.74 -4.38 -4.26
CA GLU A 99 15.98 -3.70 -5.53
C GLU A 99 16.30 -4.70 -6.65
N PRO A 100 15.81 -4.50 -7.89
CA PRO A 100 15.90 -5.50 -8.96
C PRO A 100 17.32 -5.72 -9.52
N TRP A 101 18.30 -4.90 -9.15
CA TRP A 101 19.72 -5.11 -9.50
C TRP A 101 20.41 -6.08 -8.54
N HIS A 102 19.80 -6.46 -7.42
CA HIS A 102 20.43 -7.35 -6.45
C HIS A 102 20.64 -8.76 -7.06
N ALA A 103 21.82 -9.36 -6.89
CA ALA A 103 22.13 -10.64 -7.54
C ALA A 103 21.28 -11.84 -7.10
N ASP A 104 20.73 -11.80 -5.88
CA ASP A 104 19.77 -12.82 -5.41
C ASP A 104 18.31 -12.55 -5.85
N ILE A 105 18.02 -11.56 -6.72
CA ILE A 105 16.64 -11.20 -7.11
C ILE A 105 15.84 -12.38 -7.68
N GLU A 106 16.49 -13.27 -8.42
CA GLU A 106 15.80 -14.42 -9.00
C GLU A 106 15.38 -15.45 -7.93
N GLU A 107 16.22 -15.68 -6.92
CA GLU A 107 15.89 -16.54 -5.79
C GLU A 107 14.84 -15.87 -4.87
N PHE A 108 14.89 -14.55 -4.73
CA PHE A 108 13.89 -13.76 -4.02
C PHE A 108 12.48 -13.93 -4.60
N LEU A 109 12.36 -13.98 -5.93
CA LEU A 109 11.08 -14.18 -6.63
C LEU A 109 10.44 -15.56 -6.39
N GLU A 110 11.20 -16.52 -5.88
CA GLU A 110 10.75 -17.91 -5.65
C GLU A 110 10.35 -18.15 -4.18
N LEU A 111 10.55 -17.18 -3.29
CA LEU A 111 10.34 -17.32 -1.85
C LEU A 111 8.88 -17.62 -1.47
N ARG A 112 7.92 -17.24 -2.31
CA ARG A 112 6.47 -17.46 -2.07
C ARG A 112 5.87 -18.53 -2.96
N ASP A 113 6.68 -19.27 -3.71
CA ASP A 113 6.19 -20.37 -4.54
C ASP A 113 5.62 -21.50 -3.67
N ASN A 114 4.45 -22.01 -4.05
CA ASN A 114 3.81 -23.13 -3.34
C ASN A 114 4.52 -24.48 -3.56
N THR A 115 5.44 -24.55 -4.53
CA THR A 115 6.19 -25.75 -4.88
C THR A 115 7.70 -25.50 -4.80
N GLY A 116 8.47 -26.58 -4.73
CA GLY A 116 9.93 -26.55 -4.58
C GLY A 116 10.38 -26.88 -3.16
N GLU A 117 11.62 -26.51 -2.83
CA GLU A 117 12.25 -26.86 -1.55
C GLU A 117 11.79 -25.91 -0.42
N ASP A 118 11.12 -26.46 0.60
CA ASP A 118 10.55 -25.69 1.72
C ASP A 118 11.58 -24.85 2.48
N ALA A 119 12.82 -25.33 2.61
CA ALA A 119 13.91 -24.60 3.25
C ALA A 119 14.22 -23.25 2.58
N ARG A 120 13.76 -23.05 1.33
CA ARG A 120 13.93 -21.84 0.52
C ARG A 120 12.62 -21.09 0.33
N ARG A 121 11.63 -21.26 1.22
CA ARG A 121 10.33 -20.58 1.17
C ARG A 121 10.08 -19.73 2.42
N THR A 122 9.35 -18.63 2.25
CA THR A 122 9.00 -17.70 3.34
C THR A 122 7.53 -17.31 3.23
N HIS A 123 6.63 -18.22 3.59
CA HIS A 123 5.18 -18.02 3.43
C HIS A 123 4.59 -16.96 4.37
N ASN A 124 5.32 -16.56 5.42
CA ASN A 124 4.91 -15.54 6.38
C ASN A 124 5.45 -14.14 6.03
N LEU A 125 6.37 -14.04 5.08
CA LEU A 125 6.91 -12.77 4.57
C LEU A 125 6.27 -12.38 3.25
N ASN A 126 5.79 -11.15 3.14
CA ASN A 126 5.39 -10.57 1.86
C ASN A 126 6.61 -10.03 1.10
N LEU A 127 6.50 -9.95 -0.22
CA LEU A 127 7.60 -9.52 -1.09
C LEU A 127 7.20 -8.26 -1.86
N ALA A 128 8.11 -7.29 -1.92
CA ALA A 128 7.97 -6.07 -2.70
C ALA A 128 9.28 -5.72 -3.43
N HIS A 129 9.14 -5.06 -4.56
CA HIS A 129 10.25 -4.58 -5.37
C HIS A 129 10.41 -3.07 -5.19
N TRP A 130 11.63 -2.63 -4.90
CA TRP A 130 11.99 -1.20 -4.85
C TRP A 130 12.70 -0.82 -6.15
N ILE A 131 11.93 -0.30 -7.12
CA ILE A 131 12.32 -0.29 -8.52
C ILE A 131 12.90 1.07 -8.93
N PRO A 132 14.16 1.16 -9.37
CA PRO A 132 14.71 2.36 -9.99
C PRO A 132 14.15 2.57 -11.40
N ASP A 133 14.05 3.83 -11.84
CA ASP A 133 13.57 4.20 -13.18
C ASP A 133 14.47 3.60 -14.27
N GLU A 134 15.78 3.42 -14.02
CA GLU A 134 16.70 2.77 -14.96
C GLU A 134 16.24 1.37 -15.33
N PHE A 135 15.80 0.56 -14.38
CA PHE A 135 15.31 -0.78 -14.68
C PHE A 135 14.13 -0.73 -15.64
N MET A 136 13.15 0.14 -15.38
CA MET A 136 11.97 0.29 -16.23
C MET A 136 12.32 0.83 -17.63
N ARG A 137 13.31 1.73 -17.74
CA ARG A 137 13.83 2.19 -19.04
C ARG A 137 14.50 1.05 -19.81
N ARG A 138 15.36 0.24 -19.16
CA ARG A 138 16.01 -0.93 -19.77
C ARG A 138 14.98 -1.97 -20.24
N VAL A 139 13.92 -2.20 -19.47
CA VAL A 139 12.78 -3.07 -19.86
C VAL A 139 12.09 -2.55 -21.11
N ALA A 140 11.81 -1.25 -21.18
CA ALA A 140 11.15 -0.63 -22.32
C ALA A 140 12.02 -0.73 -23.60
N ALA A 141 13.32 -0.45 -23.46
CA ALA A 141 14.30 -0.46 -24.53
C ALA A 141 14.80 -1.87 -24.96
N ASP A 142 14.39 -2.92 -24.24
CA ASP A 142 14.87 -4.30 -24.45
C ASP A 142 16.38 -4.45 -24.25
N GLU A 143 16.91 -3.74 -23.25
CA GLU A 143 18.33 -3.71 -22.95
C GLU A 143 18.72 -4.75 -21.89
N VAL A 144 20.03 -4.95 -21.76
CA VAL A 144 20.63 -5.78 -20.71
C VAL A 144 20.47 -5.11 -19.35
N TRP A 145 20.22 -5.93 -18.34
CA TRP A 145 20.27 -5.60 -16.93
C TRP A 145 21.40 -6.38 -16.25
N SER A 146 22.12 -5.71 -15.37
CA SER A 146 23.26 -6.22 -14.62
C SER A 146 22.86 -6.40 -13.17
N LEU A 147 23.26 -7.55 -12.64
CA LEU A 147 23.02 -7.94 -11.27
C LEU A 147 24.32 -7.81 -10.46
N PHE A 148 24.25 -7.15 -9.31
CA PHE A 148 25.39 -6.87 -8.45
C PHE A 148 25.21 -7.50 -7.07
N SER A 149 26.30 -8.00 -6.50
CA SER A 149 26.41 -8.12 -5.05
C SER A 149 26.59 -6.72 -4.44
N PRO A 150 25.83 -6.35 -3.39
CA PRO A 150 26.08 -5.12 -2.64
C PRO A 150 27.51 -5.00 -2.09
N SER A 151 28.24 -6.11 -1.91
CA SER A 151 29.67 -6.07 -1.52
C SER A 151 30.57 -5.45 -2.59
N GLU A 152 30.19 -5.59 -3.87
CA GLU A 152 30.93 -5.05 -5.01
C GLU A 152 30.43 -3.68 -5.41
N ALA A 153 29.17 -3.33 -5.14
CA ALA A 153 28.55 -2.03 -5.44
C ALA A 153 27.70 -1.48 -4.29
N PRO A 154 28.30 -1.21 -3.11
CA PRO A 154 27.55 -0.80 -1.91
C PRO A 154 26.85 0.55 -2.06
N GLU A 155 27.35 1.43 -2.92
CA GLU A 155 26.83 2.77 -3.14
C GLU A 155 25.40 2.78 -3.72
N LEU A 156 24.99 1.72 -4.44
CA LEU A 156 23.73 1.72 -5.19
C LEU A 156 22.48 1.84 -4.31
N VAL A 157 22.54 1.32 -3.09
CA VAL A 157 21.40 1.33 -2.15
C VAL A 157 21.05 2.74 -1.71
N ASP A 158 22.05 3.61 -1.57
CA ASP A 158 21.93 4.98 -1.05
C ASP A 158 21.83 6.06 -2.14
N LEU A 159 21.65 5.65 -3.39
CA LEU A 159 21.49 6.56 -4.52
C LEU A 159 20.14 6.35 -5.19
N TYR A 160 19.57 7.41 -5.75
CA TYR A 160 18.35 7.36 -6.56
C TYR A 160 18.44 8.32 -7.76
N GLY A 161 17.54 8.17 -8.73
CA GLY A 161 17.48 9.02 -9.92
C GLY A 161 18.79 9.07 -10.71
N ALA A 162 19.18 10.26 -11.17
CA ALA A 162 20.34 10.43 -12.03
C ALA A 162 21.67 9.98 -11.38
N GLU A 163 21.80 10.11 -10.06
CA GLU A 163 22.99 9.66 -9.34
C GLU A 163 23.09 8.14 -9.31
N PHE A 164 21.96 7.46 -9.07
CA PHE A 164 21.87 6.01 -9.19
C PHE A 164 22.19 5.55 -10.62
N ASP A 165 21.59 6.19 -11.63
CA ASP A 165 21.80 5.84 -13.04
C ASP A 165 23.29 5.91 -13.41
N ALA A 166 23.97 6.97 -12.98
CA ALA A 166 25.40 7.16 -13.24
C ALA A 166 26.25 6.12 -12.51
N ALA A 167 25.98 5.85 -11.23
CA ALA A 167 26.72 4.87 -10.43
C ALA A 167 26.51 3.44 -10.96
N TYR A 168 25.28 3.07 -11.29
CA TYR A 168 24.92 1.78 -11.85
C TYR A 168 25.63 1.54 -13.19
N ARG A 169 25.59 2.50 -14.12
CA ARG A 169 26.27 2.39 -15.43
C ARG A 169 27.79 2.38 -15.30
N LYS A 170 28.35 3.11 -14.33
CA LYS A 170 29.77 3.07 -14.02
C LYS A 170 30.20 1.69 -13.52
N ALA A 171 29.49 1.12 -12.55
CA ALA A 171 29.78 -0.21 -12.02
C ALA A 171 29.63 -1.30 -13.12
N GLU A 172 28.66 -1.14 -14.02
CA GLU A 172 28.48 -2.00 -15.20
C GLU A 172 29.70 -1.90 -16.15
N ALA A 173 30.18 -0.70 -16.45
CA ALA A 173 31.36 -0.47 -17.31
C ALA A 173 32.67 -0.97 -16.68
N GLU A 174 32.78 -0.94 -15.35
CA GLU A 174 33.92 -1.46 -14.59
C GLU A 174 33.90 -3.00 -14.45
N GLY A 175 32.83 -3.67 -14.89
CA GLY A 175 32.69 -5.12 -14.80
C GLY A 175 32.45 -5.65 -13.39
N ARG A 176 31.91 -4.82 -12.48
CA ARG A 176 31.63 -5.17 -11.07
C ARG A 176 30.36 -6.02 -10.87
N TYR A 177 29.71 -6.45 -11.95
CA TYR A 177 28.48 -7.24 -11.88
C TYR A 177 28.77 -8.74 -11.73
N ASP A 178 27.87 -9.45 -11.05
CA ASP A 178 27.93 -10.91 -10.90
C ASP A 178 27.42 -11.59 -12.18
N ARG A 179 26.33 -11.04 -12.76
CA ARG A 179 25.69 -11.60 -13.96
C ARG A 179 24.88 -10.55 -14.72
N GLN A 180 24.68 -10.79 -16.01
CA GLN A 180 23.82 -9.99 -16.87
C GLN A 180 22.69 -10.84 -17.46
N LEU A 181 21.52 -10.23 -17.67
CA LEU A 181 20.35 -10.83 -18.31
C LEU A 181 19.50 -9.78 -19.02
N PRO A 182 18.68 -10.14 -20.01
CA PRO A 182 17.73 -9.20 -20.61
C PRO A 182 16.76 -8.65 -19.56
N ALA A 183 16.59 -7.33 -19.48
CA ALA A 183 15.72 -6.69 -18.48
C ALA A 183 14.27 -7.20 -18.58
N ARG A 184 13.78 -7.43 -19.80
CA ARG A 184 12.44 -8.00 -20.05
C ARG A 184 12.27 -9.41 -19.49
N GLN A 185 13.33 -10.21 -19.44
CA GLN A 185 13.27 -11.55 -18.88
C GLN A 185 13.00 -11.47 -17.37
N LEU A 186 13.76 -10.63 -16.64
CA LEU A 186 13.56 -10.42 -15.22
C LEU A 186 12.17 -9.84 -14.93
N TYR A 187 11.76 -8.82 -15.69
CA TYR A 187 10.44 -8.22 -15.54
C TYR A 187 9.31 -9.23 -15.78
N GLY A 188 9.45 -10.09 -16.79
CA GLY A 188 8.50 -11.18 -17.04
C GLY A 188 8.41 -12.19 -15.90
N ARG A 189 9.53 -12.47 -15.20
CA ARG A 189 9.54 -13.28 -13.98
C ARG A 189 8.82 -12.58 -12.82
N MET A 190 9.08 -11.29 -12.60
CA MET A 190 8.38 -10.50 -11.56
C MET A 190 6.86 -10.54 -11.77
N MET A 191 6.39 -10.31 -13.01
CA MET A 191 4.96 -10.37 -13.34
C MET A 191 4.36 -11.76 -13.13
N ARG A 192 5.14 -12.83 -13.40
CA ARG A 192 4.71 -14.21 -13.17
C ARG A 192 4.53 -14.48 -11.67
N THR A 193 5.52 -14.13 -10.85
CA THR A 193 5.45 -14.29 -9.39
C THR A 193 4.24 -13.54 -8.84
N LEU A 194 4.01 -12.29 -9.28
CA LEU A 194 2.86 -11.50 -8.87
C LEU A 194 1.52 -12.12 -9.28
N ALA A 195 1.42 -12.65 -10.49
CA ALA A 195 0.21 -13.31 -10.97
C ALA A 195 -0.11 -14.61 -10.19
N GLN A 196 0.92 -15.36 -9.81
CA GLN A 196 0.77 -16.69 -9.19
C GLN A 196 0.60 -16.62 -7.67
N THR A 197 1.28 -15.69 -7.01
CA THR A 197 1.39 -15.65 -5.55
C THR A 197 0.74 -14.40 -4.93
N GLY A 198 0.41 -13.39 -5.73
CA GLY A 198 -0.01 -12.07 -5.23
C GLY A 198 1.11 -11.26 -4.55
N ASN A 199 2.36 -11.75 -4.60
CA ASN A 199 3.55 -11.12 -4.00
C ASN A 199 4.53 -10.66 -5.08
N GLY A 200 5.45 -9.76 -4.72
CA GLY A 200 6.28 -9.02 -5.68
C GLY A 200 5.61 -7.72 -6.07
N TRP A 201 5.16 -6.95 -5.06
CA TRP A 201 4.49 -5.67 -5.30
C TRP A 201 5.42 -4.67 -5.98
N MET A 202 4.85 -3.79 -6.80
CA MET A 202 5.63 -2.84 -7.61
C MET A 202 5.64 -1.49 -6.92
N THR A 203 6.81 -1.07 -6.44
CA THR A 203 7.03 0.25 -5.83
C THR A 203 8.21 0.95 -6.48
N PHE A 204 8.13 2.26 -6.70
CA PHE A 204 9.03 3.01 -7.58
C PHE A 204 9.94 3.94 -6.77
N LYS A 205 11.21 3.53 -6.65
CA LYS A 205 12.25 4.16 -5.81
C LYS A 205 12.45 5.64 -6.14
N ASP A 206 12.61 5.95 -7.42
CA ASP A 206 12.96 7.29 -7.86
C ASP A 206 11.78 8.25 -7.75
N ALA A 207 10.57 7.76 -8.06
CA ALA A 207 9.36 8.54 -7.87
C ALA A 207 9.12 8.89 -6.40
N ALA A 208 9.38 7.94 -5.48
CA ALA A 208 9.27 8.17 -4.04
C ALA A 208 10.32 9.17 -3.51
N ASN A 209 11.59 8.96 -3.86
CA ASN A 209 12.69 9.78 -3.33
C ASN A 209 12.72 11.19 -3.91
N ARG A 210 12.41 11.38 -5.20
CA ARG A 210 12.52 12.68 -5.90
C ARG A 210 11.62 13.77 -5.31
N VAL A 211 10.50 13.38 -4.71
CA VAL A 211 9.41 14.29 -4.33
C VAL A 211 9.11 14.30 -2.82
N SER A 212 9.82 13.48 -2.05
CA SER A 212 9.64 13.42 -0.59
C SER A 212 10.21 14.66 0.07
N ASN A 213 9.51 15.16 1.08
CA ASN A 213 9.94 16.32 1.86
C ASN A 213 11.21 16.02 2.69
N GLN A 214 11.45 14.75 3.02
CA GLN A 214 12.56 14.31 3.89
C GLN A 214 13.88 14.06 3.14
N THR A 215 13.87 13.98 1.81
CA THR A 215 15.03 13.56 0.98
C THR A 215 15.77 14.74 0.36
N ALA A 216 15.66 15.92 0.96
CA ALA A 216 16.21 17.15 0.40
C ALA A 216 17.74 17.25 0.52
N GLU A 217 18.34 16.52 1.45
CA GLU A 217 19.78 16.49 1.70
C GLU A 217 20.41 15.20 1.17
N PRO A 218 21.66 15.23 0.67
CA PRO A 218 22.41 14.03 0.37
C PRO A 218 22.47 13.07 1.56
N GLY A 219 22.30 11.78 1.31
CA GLY A 219 22.29 10.73 2.34
C GLY A 219 20.94 10.54 3.05
N ALA A 220 19.96 11.44 2.88
CA ALA A 220 18.59 11.21 3.34
C ALA A 220 17.80 10.49 2.24
N VAL A 221 17.73 9.15 2.34
CA VAL A 221 17.16 8.27 1.31
C VAL A 221 16.05 7.43 1.91
N ILE A 222 15.00 7.19 1.13
CA ILE A 222 13.95 6.24 1.42
C ILE A 222 14.33 4.91 0.75
N HIS A 223 14.60 3.89 1.58
CA HIS A 223 15.06 2.58 1.11
C HIS A 223 13.93 1.58 0.86
N SER A 224 12.73 1.84 1.38
CA SER A 224 11.55 1.00 1.16
C SER A 224 10.26 1.75 1.48
N SER A 225 9.14 1.06 1.28
CA SER A 225 7.86 1.43 1.88
C SER A 225 7.53 0.51 3.06
N ASN A 226 6.34 0.65 3.64
CA ASN A 226 5.83 -0.15 4.74
C ASN A 226 5.06 -1.39 4.26
N LEU A 227 4.56 -2.21 5.19
CA LEU A 227 3.74 -3.40 4.89
C LEU A 227 2.60 -3.18 3.87
N CYS A 228 2.01 -1.98 3.83
CA CYS A 228 0.85 -1.67 3.00
C CYS A 228 1.17 -0.73 1.81
N THR A 229 2.44 -0.40 1.59
CA THR A 229 2.95 0.39 0.46
C THR A 229 2.51 1.87 0.38
N GLU A 230 1.92 2.46 1.42
CA GLU A 230 1.49 3.87 1.43
C GLU A 230 2.47 4.82 2.11
N ILE A 231 3.39 4.32 2.94
CA ILE A 231 4.30 5.12 3.75
C ILE A 231 5.67 5.19 3.10
N LEU A 232 6.23 6.39 3.04
CA LEU A 232 7.50 6.68 2.39
C LEU A 232 8.29 7.65 3.26
N GLU A 233 9.01 7.08 4.21
CA GLU A 233 9.77 7.81 5.22
C GLU A 233 11.24 7.39 5.16
N VAL A 234 12.15 8.32 5.46
CA VAL A 234 13.57 8.01 5.59
C VAL A 234 13.81 7.13 6.82
N SER A 235 14.77 6.23 6.70
CA SER A 235 15.19 5.34 7.78
C SER A 235 16.69 5.11 7.72
N ASP A 236 17.31 4.86 8.86
CA ASP A 236 18.71 4.42 8.95
C ASP A 236 18.88 3.45 10.13
N ASP A 237 20.11 3.09 10.48
CA ASP A 237 20.34 2.16 11.59
C ASP A 237 19.93 2.73 12.97
N GLY A 238 19.91 4.05 13.12
CA GLY A 238 19.47 4.78 14.30
C GLY A 238 17.99 5.16 14.29
N GLU A 239 17.33 5.18 13.13
CA GLU A 239 15.96 5.66 12.94
C GLU A 239 15.07 4.59 12.29
N THR A 240 14.04 4.16 13.03
CA THR A 240 12.95 3.33 12.50
C THR A 240 11.74 4.22 12.27
N ALA A 241 11.34 4.41 11.03
CA ALA A 241 10.19 5.22 10.68
C ALA A 241 8.89 4.63 11.27
N VAL A 242 7.96 5.51 11.67
CA VAL A 242 6.75 5.14 12.42
C VAL A 242 5.55 5.83 11.80
N CYS A 243 4.59 5.01 11.42
CA CYS A 243 3.40 5.47 10.74
C CYS A 243 2.23 5.70 11.73
N ASN A 244 1.85 6.98 11.87
CA ASN A 244 0.74 7.44 12.71
C ASN A 244 -0.49 7.72 11.83
N LEU A 245 -1.46 6.80 11.80
CA LEU A 245 -2.54 6.79 10.81
C LEU A 245 -3.89 7.26 11.32
N GLY A 246 -4.61 7.96 10.44
CA GLY A 246 -6.04 8.26 10.55
C GLY A 246 -6.69 8.27 9.18
N SER A 247 -8.02 8.19 9.10
CA SER A 247 -8.74 8.29 7.82
C SER A 247 -10.04 9.06 7.95
N VAL A 248 -10.27 9.98 7.01
CA VAL A 248 -11.51 10.76 6.93
C VAL A 248 -12.58 9.96 6.20
N ASN A 249 -13.77 9.84 6.78
CA ASN A 249 -14.94 9.30 6.08
C ASN A 249 -15.52 10.35 5.13
N LEU A 250 -15.21 10.26 3.84
CA LEU A 250 -15.63 11.25 2.84
C LEU A 250 -17.16 11.31 2.67
N ALA A 251 -17.85 10.18 2.85
CA ALA A 251 -19.30 10.10 2.69
C ALA A 251 -20.08 10.95 3.71
N ALA A 252 -19.44 11.30 4.84
CA ALA A 252 -20.02 12.14 5.88
C ALA A 252 -19.91 13.65 5.58
N HIS A 253 -19.26 14.03 4.47
CA HIS A 253 -19.03 15.42 4.08
C HIS A 253 -19.76 15.79 2.79
N LEU A 254 -20.88 15.13 2.51
CA LEU A 254 -21.80 15.54 1.46
C LEU A 254 -22.91 16.42 2.04
N ASP A 255 -23.15 17.55 1.41
CA ASP A 255 -24.22 18.46 1.77
C ASP A 255 -25.57 17.90 1.27
N GLY A 256 -26.42 17.51 2.22
CA GLY A 256 -27.67 16.79 1.95
C GLY A 256 -28.66 17.48 0.99
N PRO A 257 -28.81 18.82 1.00
CA PRO A 257 -29.69 19.54 0.08
C PRO A 257 -29.11 19.76 -1.33
N THR A 258 -27.79 19.96 -1.47
CA THR A 258 -27.16 20.29 -2.76
C THR A 258 -26.59 19.06 -3.48
N GLY A 259 -26.27 18.00 -2.73
CA GLY A 259 -25.52 16.87 -3.28
C GLY A 259 -24.12 17.28 -3.73
N GLU A 260 -23.48 18.23 -3.04
CA GLU A 260 -22.09 18.61 -3.27
C GLU A 260 -21.22 18.29 -2.05
N MET A 261 -19.89 18.41 -2.18
CA MET A 261 -19.00 18.29 -1.03
C MET A 261 -19.11 19.53 -0.12
N ASP A 262 -19.34 19.30 1.17
CA ASP A 262 -19.18 20.31 2.21
C ASP A 262 -17.68 20.49 2.53
N TRP A 263 -17.04 21.40 1.81
CA TRP A 263 -15.62 21.70 1.95
C TRP A 263 -15.27 22.29 3.33
N ALA A 264 -16.20 22.98 3.99
CA ALA A 264 -15.95 23.58 5.30
C ALA A 264 -15.96 22.51 6.41
N ALA A 265 -16.93 21.59 6.36
CA ALA A 265 -16.98 20.43 7.26
C ALA A 265 -15.78 19.50 7.04
N LEU A 266 -15.36 19.31 5.78
CA LEU A 266 -14.16 18.53 5.47
C LEU A 266 -12.91 19.17 6.09
N ASP A 267 -12.70 20.47 5.90
CA ASP A 267 -11.57 21.20 6.49
C ASP A 267 -11.55 21.09 8.03
N ALA A 268 -12.69 21.26 8.69
CA ALA A 268 -12.79 21.15 10.15
C ALA A 268 -12.42 19.74 10.64
N THR A 269 -12.86 18.72 9.90
CA THR A 269 -12.55 17.31 10.20
C THR A 269 -11.07 17.02 10.03
N VAL A 270 -10.47 17.49 8.92
CA VAL A 270 -9.04 17.33 8.62
C VAL A 270 -8.18 18.00 9.69
N ARG A 271 -8.47 19.25 10.08
CA ARG A 271 -7.72 19.94 11.15
C ARG A 271 -7.76 19.17 12.48
N THR A 272 -8.93 18.65 12.82
CA THR A 272 -9.11 17.83 14.02
C THR A 272 -8.29 16.54 13.94
N ALA A 273 -8.36 15.85 12.80
CA ALA A 273 -7.62 14.62 12.57
C ALA A 273 -6.10 14.84 12.66
N VAL A 274 -5.54 15.85 11.97
CA VAL A 274 -4.11 16.17 12.03
C VAL A 274 -3.67 16.51 13.45
N THR A 275 -4.48 17.27 14.20
CA THR A 275 -4.19 17.57 15.61
C THR A 275 -4.11 16.29 16.46
N PHE A 276 -5.01 15.33 16.25
CA PHE A 276 -4.99 14.06 16.97
C PHE A 276 -3.78 13.20 16.56
N LEU A 277 -3.43 13.18 15.28
CA LEU A 277 -2.27 12.43 14.79
C LEU A 277 -0.95 13.00 15.34
N ASP A 278 -0.78 14.32 15.38
CA ASP A 278 0.39 14.94 16.00
C ASP A 278 0.48 14.62 17.50
N ARG A 279 -0.67 14.54 18.20
CA ARG A 279 -0.71 14.14 19.62
C ARG A 279 -0.38 12.68 19.85
N VAL A 280 -0.72 11.80 18.90
CA VAL A 280 -0.32 10.39 18.96
C VAL A 280 1.20 10.26 19.03
N VAL A 281 1.96 11.11 18.31
CA VAL A 281 3.43 11.09 18.35
C VAL A 281 3.98 11.23 19.78
N ASP A 282 3.39 12.12 20.59
CA ASP A 282 3.88 12.40 21.94
C ASP A 282 3.46 11.31 22.97
N ILE A 283 2.27 10.73 22.80
CA ILE A 283 1.66 9.83 23.79
C ILE A 283 1.97 8.36 23.49
N ASN A 284 2.32 8.03 22.25
CA ASN A 284 2.51 6.66 21.81
C ASN A 284 3.63 5.94 22.60
N PHE A 285 3.38 4.68 22.94
CA PHE A 285 4.43 3.78 23.42
C PHE A 285 5.26 3.23 22.25
N TYR A 286 6.58 3.43 22.29
CA TYR A 286 7.51 2.92 21.26
C TYR A 286 8.25 1.67 21.75
N PRO A 287 8.14 0.53 21.03
CA PRO A 287 8.83 -0.71 21.42
C PRO A 287 10.36 -0.67 21.29
N THR A 288 10.89 0.24 20.47
CA THR A 288 12.34 0.41 20.22
C THR A 288 12.73 1.87 20.36
N ARG A 289 14.01 2.13 20.68
CA ARG A 289 14.53 3.51 20.81
C ARG A 289 14.60 4.22 19.47
N GLN A 290 14.93 3.48 18.42
CA GLN A 290 15.00 3.95 17.04
C GLN A 290 13.64 4.48 16.55
N ALA A 291 12.55 3.79 16.93
CA ALA A 291 11.19 4.24 16.60
C ALA A 291 10.82 5.54 17.33
N ALA A 292 11.17 5.66 18.61
CA ALA A 292 10.95 6.89 19.36
C ALA A 292 11.75 8.07 18.78
N ALA A 293 13.03 7.85 18.50
CA ALA A 293 13.94 8.86 17.96
C ALA A 293 13.46 9.39 16.60
N SER A 294 13.11 8.50 15.67
CA SER A 294 12.61 8.88 14.35
C SER A 294 11.32 9.71 14.44
N ASN A 295 10.34 9.23 15.23
CA ASN A 295 9.04 9.88 15.28
C ASN A 295 9.10 11.24 16.00
N GLU A 296 9.94 11.38 17.03
CA GLU A 296 10.16 12.67 17.70
C GLU A 296 10.82 13.71 16.78
N ARG A 297 11.80 13.26 15.98
CA ARG A 297 12.59 14.11 15.08
C ARG A 297 11.81 14.62 13.87
N TRP A 298 11.10 13.72 13.20
CA TRP A 298 10.43 14.02 11.93
C TRP A 298 8.94 14.32 12.11
N ARG A 299 8.32 13.75 13.14
CA ARG A 299 6.89 13.85 13.44
C ARG A 299 5.98 13.57 12.23
N PRO A 300 6.24 12.53 11.40
CA PRO A 300 5.40 12.23 10.25
C PRO A 300 4.04 11.72 10.71
N VAL A 301 3.01 12.00 9.93
CA VAL A 301 1.68 11.42 10.09
C VAL A 301 1.14 10.97 8.72
N GLY A 302 0.15 10.08 8.73
CA GLY A 302 -0.50 9.59 7.53
C GLY A 302 -2.01 9.73 7.65
N LEU A 303 -2.54 10.86 7.21
CA LEU A 303 -3.97 11.06 7.05
C LEU A 303 -4.40 10.54 5.67
N GLY A 304 -5.22 9.50 5.71
CA GLY A 304 -5.89 8.92 4.54
C GLY A 304 -7.37 9.28 4.47
N VAL A 305 -8.08 8.56 3.61
CA VAL A 305 -9.52 8.68 3.42
C VAL A 305 -10.16 7.30 3.37
N MET A 306 -11.47 7.24 3.56
CA MET A 306 -12.34 6.10 3.27
C MET A 306 -13.68 6.59 2.72
N GLY A 307 -14.43 5.69 2.11
CA GLY A 307 -15.76 5.99 1.57
C GLY A 307 -15.77 6.77 0.25
N LEU A 308 -14.71 6.69 -0.56
CA LEU A 308 -14.69 7.36 -1.87
C LEU A 308 -15.77 6.82 -2.81
N GLN A 309 -15.98 5.49 -2.82
CA GLN A 309 -17.03 4.86 -3.62
C GLN A 309 -18.43 5.26 -3.16
N ASP A 310 -18.65 5.46 -1.85
CA ASP A 310 -19.92 5.95 -1.29
C ASP A 310 -20.24 7.37 -1.79
N VAL A 311 -19.23 8.23 -1.86
CA VAL A 311 -19.38 9.58 -2.44
C VAL A 311 -19.82 9.46 -3.90
N PHE A 312 -19.14 8.64 -4.69
CA PHE A 312 -19.49 8.45 -6.09
C PHE A 312 -20.90 7.87 -6.29
N PHE A 313 -21.34 6.96 -5.42
CA PHE A 313 -22.72 6.46 -5.46
C PHE A 313 -23.75 7.53 -5.17
N GLN A 314 -23.55 8.31 -4.10
CA GLN A 314 -24.49 9.36 -3.72
C GLN A 314 -24.59 10.46 -4.78
N LEU A 315 -23.49 10.72 -5.50
CA LEU A 315 -23.44 11.71 -6.58
C LEU A 315 -23.77 11.14 -7.96
N GLY A 316 -24.05 9.84 -8.08
CA GLY A 316 -24.33 9.19 -9.35
C GLY A 316 -23.15 9.23 -10.35
N LEU A 317 -21.92 9.21 -9.85
CA LEU A 317 -20.70 9.28 -10.65
C LEU A 317 -20.13 7.87 -10.88
N PRO A 318 -20.10 7.35 -12.12
CA PRO A 318 -19.35 6.13 -12.42
C PRO A 318 -17.88 6.30 -12.04
N PHE A 319 -17.28 5.26 -11.46
CA PHE A 319 -15.95 5.33 -10.86
C PHE A 319 -14.85 5.79 -11.85
N ASP A 320 -14.96 5.36 -13.11
CA ASP A 320 -14.02 5.71 -14.19
C ASP A 320 -14.43 6.97 -14.99
N SER A 321 -15.44 7.71 -14.54
CA SER A 321 -15.87 8.92 -15.21
C SER A 321 -14.86 10.07 -15.03
N PRO A 322 -14.72 10.97 -16.01
CA PRO A 322 -13.90 12.17 -15.85
C PRO A 322 -14.31 13.03 -14.65
N ALA A 323 -15.61 13.08 -14.33
CA ALA A 323 -16.15 13.80 -13.18
C ALA A 323 -15.72 13.17 -11.84
N ALA A 324 -15.75 11.84 -11.71
CA ALA A 324 -15.23 11.13 -10.55
C ALA A 324 -13.74 11.41 -10.34
N LYS A 325 -12.96 11.43 -11.42
CA LYS A 325 -11.53 11.80 -11.37
C LYS A 325 -11.32 13.23 -10.90
N ALA A 326 -12.01 14.19 -11.51
CA ALA A 326 -11.89 15.60 -11.12
C ALA A 326 -12.28 15.83 -9.65
N LEU A 327 -13.35 15.20 -9.18
CA LEU A 327 -13.77 15.31 -7.78
C LEU A 327 -12.77 14.67 -6.83
N SER A 328 -12.28 13.46 -7.14
CA SER A 328 -11.27 12.78 -6.31
C SER A 328 -9.99 13.59 -6.18
N THR A 329 -9.55 14.24 -7.26
CA THR A 329 -8.41 15.16 -7.26
C THR A 329 -8.67 16.39 -6.40
N ARG A 330 -9.82 17.04 -6.53
CA ARG A 330 -10.20 18.20 -5.71
C ARG A 330 -10.27 17.86 -4.22
N ILE A 331 -10.78 16.67 -3.86
CA ILE A 331 -10.79 16.18 -2.48
C ILE A 331 -9.37 16.04 -1.95
N ALA A 332 -8.46 15.42 -2.71
CA ALA A 332 -7.07 15.25 -2.31
C ALA A 332 -6.35 16.61 -2.12
N GLU A 333 -6.53 17.54 -3.08
CA GLU A 333 -5.98 18.91 -2.98
C GLU A 333 -6.50 19.62 -1.72
N ARG A 334 -7.81 19.54 -1.45
CA ARG A 334 -8.42 20.18 -0.27
C ARG A 334 -7.86 19.64 1.04
N ILE A 335 -7.75 18.32 1.14
CA ILE A 335 -7.22 17.65 2.33
C ILE A 335 -5.76 18.06 2.56
N MET A 336 -4.94 18.17 1.50
CA MET A 336 -3.57 18.65 1.62
C MET A 336 -3.48 20.08 2.12
N LEU A 337 -4.24 21.01 1.52
CA LEU A 337 -4.31 22.40 1.97
C LEU A 337 -4.67 22.49 3.46
N ALA A 338 -5.77 21.85 3.86
CA ALA A 338 -6.23 21.88 5.25
C ALA A 338 -5.24 21.20 6.22
N SER A 339 -4.55 20.13 5.78
CA SER A 339 -3.56 19.43 6.61
C SER A 339 -2.29 20.26 6.81
N TYR A 340 -1.81 20.90 5.74
CA TYR A 340 -0.61 21.75 5.80
C TYR A 340 -0.89 23.01 6.63
N GLU A 341 -2.07 23.62 6.46
CA GLU A 341 -2.50 24.74 7.30
C GLU A 341 -2.62 24.31 8.78
N ALA A 342 -3.17 23.13 9.09
CA ALA A 342 -3.21 22.61 10.46
C ALA A 342 -1.81 22.37 11.04
N SER A 343 -0.87 21.89 10.23
CA SER A 343 0.53 21.70 10.61
C SER A 343 1.22 23.05 10.90
N CYS A 344 0.92 24.12 10.14
CA CYS A 344 1.34 25.48 10.46
C CYS A 344 0.73 25.95 11.79
N ASP A 345 -0.59 25.78 11.98
CA ASP A 345 -1.29 26.16 13.23
C ASP A 345 -0.64 25.47 14.46
N LEU A 346 -0.16 24.23 14.30
CA LEU A 346 0.55 23.49 15.35
C LEU A 346 1.99 23.98 15.53
N ALA A 347 2.68 24.33 14.45
CA ALA A 347 4.03 24.88 14.51
C ALA A 347 4.07 26.25 15.18
N GLU A 348 3.08 27.11 14.95
CA GLU A 348 2.91 28.39 15.66
C GLU A 348 2.81 28.19 17.19
N ARG A 349 2.14 27.11 17.63
CA ARG A 349 1.93 26.82 19.06
C ARG A 349 3.09 26.07 19.72
N HIS A 350 3.79 25.22 18.97
CA HIS A 350 4.72 24.23 19.52
C HIS A 350 6.11 24.23 18.88
N GLY A 351 6.35 25.13 17.93
CA GLY A 351 7.50 25.12 17.03
C GLY A 351 7.38 24.06 15.93
N PRO A 352 8.13 24.24 14.82
CA PRO A 352 8.23 23.23 13.76
C PRO A 352 8.86 21.93 14.29
N HIS A 353 8.78 20.84 13.52
CA HIS A 353 9.45 19.60 13.92
C HIS A 353 10.98 19.78 13.97
N PRO A 354 11.70 19.03 14.82
CA PRO A 354 13.15 19.21 15.02
C PRO A 354 14.01 19.13 13.75
N ALA A 355 13.59 18.35 12.75
CA ALA A 355 14.30 18.21 11.47
C ALA A 355 13.81 19.16 10.36
N TYR A 356 13.03 20.21 10.65
CA TYR A 356 12.40 21.05 9.63
C TYR A 356 13.40 21.67 8.66
N ASP A 357 14.51 22.24 9.15
CA ASP A 357 15.55 22.88 8.31
C ASP A 357 16.18 21.93 7.28
N ARG A 358 16.05 20.61 7.51
CA ARG A 358 16.55 19.57 6.60
C ARG A 358 15.58 19.24 5.47
N THR A 359 14.38 19.80 5.48
CA THR A 359 13.29 19.43 4.54
C THR A 359 13.24 20.28 3.27
N ARG A 360 12.49 19.83 2.26
CA ARG A 360 12.20 20.63 1.05
C ARG A 360 11.33 21.84 1.39
N ALA A 361 10.40 21.69 2.33
CA ALA A 361 9.50 22.74 2.77
C ALA A 361 10.26 23.94 3.38
N ALA A 362 11.31 23.69 4.18
CA ALA A 362 12.20 24.74 4.69
C ALA A 362 12.99 25.47 3.59
N ARG A 363 13.08 24.88 2.40
CA ARG A 363 13.70 25.45 1.20
C ARG A 363 12.67 26.02 0.22
N GLY A 364 11.43 26.23 0.68
CA GLY A 364 10.34 26.83 -0.11
C GLY A 364 9.68 25.88 -1.12
N VAL A 365 10.01 24.58 -1.10
CA VAL A 365 9.46 23.58 -2.04
C VAL A 365 8.44 22.71 -1.33
N LEU A 366 7.17 22.81 -1.72
CA LEU A 366 6.08 21.96 -1.25
C LEU A 366 5.87 20.79 -2.22
N HIS A 367 5.20 19.74 -1.75
CA HIS A 367 5.03 18.51 -2.52
C HIS A 367 4.41 18.71 -3.93
N PRO A 368 3.35 19.54 -4.12
CA PRO A 368 2.79 19.80 -5.45
C PRO A 368 3.77 20.44 -6.44
N ASP A 369 4.84 21.11 -5.99
CA ASP A 369 5.81 21.79 -6.87
C ASP A 369 6.60 20.81 -7.75
N HIS A 370 6.63 19.53 -7.38
CA HIS A 370 7.22 18.47 -8.19
C HIS A 370 6.33 18.05 -9.38
N TYR A 371 5.10 18.59 -9.45
CA TYR A 371 4.09 18.23 -10.43
C TYR A 371 3.56 19.51 -11.11
N PRO A 372 4.26 20.05 -12.13
CA PRO A 372 3.88 21.32 -12.76
C PRO A 372 2.50 21.30 -13.42
N ASP A 373 2.01 20.11 -13.80
CA ASP A 373 0.69 19.90 -14.40
C ASP A 373 -0.42 19.61 -13.37
N ALA A 374 -0.12 19.70 -12.06
CA ALA A 374 -1.10 19.49 -11.01
C ALA A 374 -2.20 20.55 -11.06
N ALA A 375 -3.46 20.13 -10.88
CA ALA A 375 -4.61 21.02 -10.89
C ALA A 375 -4.61 21.96 -9.65
N VAL A 376 -4.73 23.26 -9.84
CA VAL A 376 -4.79 24.20 -8.71
C VAL A 376 -6.18 24.79 -8.63
N THR A 377 -7.02 24.25 -7.74
CA THR A 377 -8.41 24.69 -7.55
C THR A 377 -8.50 25.91 -6.63
N TRP A 378 -7.58 26.05 -5.66
CA TRP A 378 -7.59 27.14 -4.67
C TRP A 378 -6.25 27.91 -4.61
N PRO A 379 -5.87 28.65 -5.68
CA PRO A 379 -4.54 29.27 -5.79
C PRO A 379 -4.24 30.30 -4.70
N GLU A 380 -5.23 31.10 -4.30
CA GLU A 380 -5.11 32.03 -3.17
C GLU A 380 -4.81 31.33 -1.83
N ARG A 381 -5.37 30.15 -1.56
CA ARG A 381 -5.04 29.38 -0.34
C ARG A 381 -3.62 28.83 -0.39
N TRP A 382 -3.18 28.33 -1.55
CA TRP A 382 -1.79 27.90 -1.73
C TRP A 382 -0.81 29.04 -1.53
N THR A 383 -1.13 30.23 -2.04
CA THR A 383 -0.30 31.44 -1.87
C THR A 383 -0.20 31.83 -0.39
N ALA A 384 -1.33 31.88 0.31
CA ALA A 384 -1.37 32.16 1.74
C ALA A 384 -0.63 31.09 2.56
N LEU A 385 -0.80 29.80 2.22
CA LEU A 385 -0.13 28.69 2.89
C LEU A 385 1.40 28.79 2.74
N ARG A 386 1.92 29.12 1.56
CA ARG A 386 3.37 29.29 1.36
C ARG A 386 3.96 30.37 2.25
N ALA A 387 3.31 31.54 2.30
CA ALA A 387 3.74 32.63 3.18
C ALA A 387 3.75 32.19 4.65
N ARG A 388 2.74 31.42 5.09
CA ARG A 388 2.68 30.88 6.44
C ARG A 388 3.76 29.83 6.72
N VAL A 389 4.05 28.93 5.77
CA VAL A 389 5.10 27.92 5.92
C VAL A 389 6.47 28.58 6.04
N GLU A 390 6.73 29.65 5.26
CA GLU A 390 7.97 30.42 5.35
C GLU A 390 8.16 31.09 6.72
N GLU A 391 7.07 31.61 7.31
CA GLU A 391 7.11 32.28 8.62
C GLU A 391 7.19 31.29 9.80
N THR A 392 6.42 30.21 9.76
CA THR A 392 6.13 29.36 10.93
C THR A 392 6.76 27.98 10.86
N GLY A 393 7.12 27.53 9.66
CA GLY A 393 7.50 26.16 9.37
C GLY A 393 6.33 25.16 9.44
N LEU A 394 6.66 23.88 9.57
CA LEU A 394 5.66 22.79 9.67
C LEU A 394 5.91 21.96 10.92
N ARG A 395 4.84 21.55 11.59
CA ARG A 395 4.92 20.66 12.76
C ARG A 395 5.18 19.20 12.39
N ASN A 396 4.83 18.81 11.17
CA ASN A 396 4.92 17.43 10.69
C ASN A 396 5.66 17.40 9.36
N SER A 397 6.65 16.52 9.20
CA SER A 397 7.45 16.45 7.97
C SER A 397 6.68 15.90 6.77
N LEU A 398 5.70 15.02 7.02
CA LEU A 398 4.84 14.36 6.05
C LEU A 398 3.45 14.21 6.69
N LEU A 399 2.38 14.31 5.91
CA LEU A 399 1.01 14.41 6.43
C LEU A 399 0.03 13.42 5.81
N LEU A 400 0.20 13.03 4.54
CA LEU A 400 -0.84 12.38 3.75
C LEU A 400 -0.40 11.03 3.18
N ALA A 401 -1.07 9.98 3.63
CA ALA A 401 -0.90 8.61 3.15
C ALA A 401 -2.24 7.88 3.15
N ILE A 402 -2.65 7.32 2.01
CA ILE A 402 -3.91 6.57 1.93
C ILE A 402 -3.63 5.09 2.19
N ALA A 403 -3.78 4.69 3.46
CA ALA A 403 -3.66 3.31 3.90
C ALA A 403 -4.93 2.48 3.62
N PRO A 404 -4.86 1.14 3.66
CA PRO A 404 -6.04 0.29 3.63
C PRO A 404 -6.88 0.48 4.89
N THR A 405 -8.20 0.51 4.76
CA THR A 405 -9.12 0.86 5.85
C THR A 405 -10.09 -0.25 6.24
N ALA A 406 -9.89 -1.49 5.77
CA ALA A 406 -10.73 -2.68 6.00
C ALA A 406 -11.55 -2.67 7.30
N THR A 407 -10.88 -2.63 8.46
CA THR A 407 -11.58 -2.65 9.76
C THR A 407 -12.36 -1.37 10.05
N ILE A 408 -11.76 -0.19 9.84
CA ILE A 408 -12.40 1.09 10.21
C ILE A 408 -13.51 1.50 9.24
N ALA A 409 -13.40 1.12 7.96
CA ALA A 409 -14.45 1.30 6.97
C ALA A 409 -15.66 0.43 7.31
N SER A 410 -15.44 -0.82 7.72
CA SER A 410 -16.51 -1.70 8.22
C SER A 410 -17.20 -1.15 9.47
N ILE A 411 -16.44 -0.61 10.43
CA ILE A 411 -16.99 0.05 11.63
C ILE A 411 -17.82 1.28 11.25
N ALA A 412 -17.32 2.11 10.33
CA ALA A 412 -18.00 3.31 9.86
C ALA A 412 -19.16 3.02 8.89
N GLY A 413 -19.30 1.78 8.40
CA GLY A 413 -20.33 1.38 7.46
C GLY A 413 -20.15 1.95 6.04
N VAL A 414 -18.91 2.17 5.61
CA VAL A 414 -18.55 2.73 4.29
C VAL A 414 -17.57 1.83 3.54
N TYR A 415 -17.37 2.09 2.25
CA TYR A 415 -16.39 1.35 1.44
C TYR A 415 -14.94 1.72 1.79
N GLU A 416 -14.04 0.77 1.52
CA GLU A 416 -12.63 0.89 1.86
C GLU A 416 -11.93 1.97 1.03
N CYS A 417 -11.20 2.83 1.74
CA CYS A 417 -10.22 3.80 1.24
C CYS A 417 -10.67 4.54 -0.03
N ILE A 418 -10.00 4.23 -1.13
CA ILE A 418 -10.15 4.79 -2.48
C ILE A 418 -10.51 3.69 -3.47
N GLU A 419 -10.95 2.54 -2.99
CA GLU A 419 -11.21 1.38 -3.84
C GLU A 419 -12.64 1.40 -4.39
N PRO A 420 -12.83 0.94 -5.64
CA PRO A 420 -14.16 0.64 -6.12
C PRO A 420 -14.75 -0.57 -5.39
N GLN A 421 -16.08 -0.73 -5.35
CA GLN A 421 -16.62 -1.95 -4.74
C GLN A 421 -16.19 -3.20 -5.50
N VAL A 422 -15.69 -4.20 -4.78
CA VAL A 422 -15.27 -5.49 -5.36
C VAL A 422 -16.47 -6.29 -5.89
N SER A 423 -17.62 -6.17 -5.25
CA SER A 423 -18.88 -6.83 -5.64
C SER A 423 -20.09 -6.05 -5.09
N ASN A 424 -21.22 -6.08 -5.80
CA ASN A 424 -22.50 -5.59 -5.25
C ASN A 424 -23.23 -6.63 -4.40
N LEU A 425 -22.70 -7.85 -4.32
CA LEU A 425 -23.22 -8.94 -3.49
C LEU A 425 -22.05 -9.52 -2.69
N PHE A 426 -22.13 -9.43 -1.37
CA PHE A 426 -21.07 -9.88 -0.48
C PHE A 426 -21.63 -10.81 0.59
N LYS A 427 -20.83 -11.82 0.92
CA LYS A 427 -21.13 -12.79 1.96
C LYS A 427 -20.65 -12.22 3.30
N ARG A 428 -21.54 -12.15 4.28
CA ARG A 428 -21.22 -11.74 5.64
C ARG A 428 -21.43 -12.92 6.57
N GLU A 429 -20.36 -13.35 7.20
CA GLU A 429 -20.40 -14.40 8.22
C GLU A 429 -20.75 -13.77 9.57
N THR A 430 -21.71 -14.39 10.27
CA THR A 430 -22.11 -14.01 11.61
C THR A 430 -22.20 -15.27 12.47
N LEU A 431 -22.31 -15.11 13.79
CA LEU A 431 -22.50 -16.24 14.72
C LEU A 431 -23.75 -17.07 14.38
N SER A 432 -24.75 -16.48 13.72
CA SER A 432 -26.00 -17.14 13.34
C SER A 432 -25.97 -17.75 11.94
N GLY A 433 -24.80 -17.77 11.28
CA GLY A 433 -24.62 -18.29 9.94
C GLY A 433 -24.23 -17.22 8.92
N GLU A 434 -24.27 -17.63 7.65
CA GLU A 434 -23.79 -16.85 6.51
C GLU A 434 -24.94 -16.13 5.81
N PHE A 435 -24.84 -14.81 5.69
CA PHE A 435 -25.86 -13.98 5.07
C PHE A 435 -25.32 -13.29 3.83
N LEU A 436 -26.08 -13.34 2.74
CA LEU A 436 -25.80 -12.53 1.56
C LEU A 436 -26.32 -11.12 1.78
N GLN A 437 -25.43 -10.14 1.70
CA GLN A 437 -25.73 -8.73 1.78
C GLN A 437 -25.52 -8.09 0.40
N VAL A 438 -26.52 -7.35 -0.06
CA VAL A 438 -26.47 -6.59 -1.31
C VAL A 438 -26.09 -5.15 -0.99
N ASN A 439 -25.35 -4.51 -1.90
CA ASN A 439 -25.04 -3.09 -1.86
C ASN A 439 -26.31 -2.25 -1.64
N ALA A 440 -26.36 -1.51 -0.53
CA ALA A 440 -27.53 -0.73 -0.14
C ALA A 440 -27.88 0.38 -1.15
N TYR A 441 -26.88 0.99 -1.79
CA TYR A 441 -27.08 1.98 -2.85
C TYR A 441 -27.78 1.34 -4.06
N LEU A 442 -27.33 0.16 -4.48
CA LEU A 442 -27.96 -0.59 -5.57
C LEU A 442 -29.40 -0.98 -5.24
N ILE A 443 -29.67 -1.43 -4.00
CA ILE A 443 -31.04 -1.75 -3.56
C ILE A 443 -31.94 -0.52 -3.69
N ALA A 444 -31.48 0.64 -3.21
CA ALA A 444 -32.24 1.88 -3.26
C ALA A 444 -32.56 2.28 -4.71
N GLU A 445 -31.56 2.17 -5.60
CA GLU A 445 -31.73 2.49 -7.02
C GLU A 445 -32.67 1.51 -7.73
N LEU A 446 -32.54 0.20 -7.48
CA LEU A 446 -33.45 -0.81 -8.03
C LEU A 446 -34.88 -0.63 -7.52
N LYS A 447 -35.07 -0.25 -6.25
CA LYS A 447 -36.40 0.08 -5.71
C LYS A 447 -36.99 1.30 -6.40
N ARG A 448 -36.20 2.35 -6.62
CA ARG A 448 -36.61 3.57 -7.33
C ARG A 448 -37.08 3.26 -8.76
N LEU A 449 -36.43 2.29 -9.41
CA LEU A 449 -36.79 1.84 -10.76
C LEU A 449 -37.93 0.80 -10.78
N GLY A 450 -38.44 0.36 -9.63
CA GLY A 450 -39.43 -0.72 -9.55
C GLY A 450 -38.87 -2.08 -9.98
N ARG A 451 -37.55 -2.26 -9.94
CA ARG A 451 -36.81 -3.48 -10.36
C ARG A 451 -36.28 -4.30 -9.19
N TRP A 452 -36.63 -3.96 -7.95
CA TRP A 452 -36.24 -4.75 -6.79
C TRP A 452 -37.25 -5.89 -6.51
N ASP A 453 -37.18 -6.94 -7.33
CA ASP A 453 -38.06 -8.11 -7.27
C ASP A 453 -37.28 -9.43 -7.03
N ALA A 454 -37.98 -10.56 -6.99
CA ALA A 454 -37.35 -11.87 -6.81
C ALA A 454 -36.46 -12.28 -8.00
N ALA A 455 -36.85 -11.93 -9.23
CA ALA A 455 -36.12 -12.32 -10.43
C ALA A 455 -34.78 -11.57 -10.53
N THR A 456 -34.79 -10.27 -10.25
CA THR A 456 -33.58 -9.43 -10.24
C THR A 456 -32.61 -9.84 -9.13
N ARG A 457 -33.13 -10.23 -7.95
CA ARG A 457 -32.30 -10.76 -6.85
C ARG A 457 -31.64 -12.08 -7.22
N GLU A 458 -32.35 -13.00 -7.87
CA GLU A 458 -31.75 -14.26 -8.33
C GLU A 458 -30.74 -14.01 -9.44
N ALA A 459 -31.04 -13.16 -10.42
CA ALA A 459 -30.11 -12.78 -11.48
C ALA A 459 -28.82 -12.15 -10.91
N LEU A 460 -28.93 -11.29 -9.89
CA LEU A 460 -27.76 -10.73 -9.21
C LEU A 460 -26.93 -11.79 -8.49
N ARG A 461 -27.58 -12.83 -7.93
CA ARG A 461 -26.90 -13.98 -7.31
C ARG A 461 -26.16 -14.82 -8.35
N GLU A 462 -26.81 -15.16 -9.46
CA GLU A 462 -26.21 -15.90 -10.58
C GLU A 462 -25.03 -15.13 -11.20
N ALA A 463 -25.15 -13.80 -11.29
CA ALA A 463 -24.10 -12.91 -11.79
C ALA A 463 -23.00 -12.59 -10.75
N ASN A 464 -23.05 -13.21 -9.56
CA ASN A 464 -22.10 -12.98 -8.45
C ASN A 464 -21.90 -11.49 -8.12
N GLY A 465 -23.00 -10.73 -8.07
CA GLY A 465 -22.98 -9.30 -7.75
C GLY A 465 -22.67 -8.36 -8.91
N SER A 466 -22.50 -8.87 -10.13
CA SER A 466 -22.47 -8.02 -11.34
C SER A 466 -23.87 -7.57 -11.73
N VAL A 467 -24.01 -6.31 -12.15
CA VAL A 467 -25.26 -5.77 -12.69
C VAL A 467 -25.28 -5.71 -14.23
N GLN A 468 -24.19 -6.09 -14.89
CA GLN A 468 -24.01 -5.83 -16.33
C GLN A 468 -24.98 -6.64 -17.20
N ASP A 469 -25.24 -7.89 -16.79
CA ASP A 469 -26.10 -8.83 -17.52
C ASP A 469 -27.56 -8.80 -17.02
N LEU A 470 -27.92 -7.91 -16.08
CA LEU A 470 -29.30 -7.79 -15.61
C LEU A 470 -30.21 -7.22 -16.71
N PRO A 471 -31.37 -7.84 -16.96
CA PRO A 471 -32.32 -7.37 -17.98
C PRO A 471 -32.98 -6.06 -17.56
N ASP A 472 -33.36 -5.24 -18.55
CA ASP A 472 -34.14 -4.01 -18.38
C ASP A 472 -33.57 -2.95 -17.40
N LEU A 473 -32.25 -2.99 -17.14
CA LEU A 473 -31.56 -1.99 -16.33
C LEU A 473 -30.94 -0.89 -17.22
N PRO A 474 -31.17 0.41 -16.95
CA PRO A 474 -30.56 1.48 -17.71
C PRO A 474 -29.03 1.42 -17.71
N GLN A 475 -28.40 1.78 -18.83
CA GLN A 475 -26.93 1.75 -18.94
C GLN A 475 -26.24 2.63 -17.89
N THR A 476 -26.85 3.77 -17.53
CA THR A 476 -26.33 4.66 -16.48
C THR A 476 -26.19 3.96 -15.13
N VAL A 477 -27.12 3.07 -14.77
CA VAL A 477 -27.05 2.27 -13.55
C VAL A 477 -26.00 1.17 -13.69
N LYS A 478 -25.93 0.52 -14.85
CA LYS A 478 -24.89 -0.48 -15.13
C LYS A 478 -23.49 0.13 -15.00
N ASP A 479 -23.30 1.34 -15.52
CA ASP A 479 -22.03 2.07 -15.47
C ASP A 479 -21.65 2.46 -14.03
N LEU A 480 -22.62 2.92 -13.23
CA LEU A 480 -22.44 3.34 -11.84
C LEU A 480 -22.07 2.18 -10.92
N TYR A 481 -22.69 1.01 -11.10
CA TYR A 481 -22.51 -0.16 -10.24
C TYR A 481 -21.53 -1.20 -10.78
N ARG A 482 -20.65 -0.81 -11.71
CA ARG A 482 -19.53 -1.66 -12.15
C ARG A 482 -18.67 -2.08 -10.95
N THR A 483 -18.33 -3.36 -10.92
CA THR A 483 -17.44 -3.90 -9.89
C THR A 483 -15.98 -3.61 -10.24
N ALA A 484 -15.07 -3.75 -9.26
CA ALA A 484 -13.63 -3.61 -9.45
C ALA A 484 -13.07 -4.47 -10.62
N TRP A 485 -13.72 -5.60 -10.92
CA TRP A 485 -13.37 -6.52 -12.00
C TRP A 485 -13.81 -6.07 -13.39
N GLU A 486 -14.78 -5.15 -13.46
CA GLU A 486 -15.39 -4.64 -14.69
C GLU A 486 -14.84 -3.26 -15.05
N LEU A 487 -14.16 -2.60 -14.12
CA LEU A 487 -13.51 -1.33 -14.34
C LEU A 487 -12.21 -1.51 -15.13
N PRO A 488 -11.94 -0.63 -16.12
CA PRO A 488 -10.62 -0.56 -16.74
C PRO A 488 -9.59 -0.20 -15.67
N GLN A 489 -8.57 -1.03 -15.46
CA GLN A 489 -7.54 -0.78 -14.45
C GLN A 489 -6.74 0.51 -14.71
N ARG A 490 -6.66 0.92 -15.97
CA ARG A 490 -6.16 2.23 -16.38
C ARG A 490 -6.87 3.38 -15.66
N ALA A 491 -8.20 3.30 -15.48
CA ALA A 491 -8.97 4.33 -14.80
C ALA A 491 -8.59 4.44 -13.31
N LEU A 492 -8.32 3.31 -12.64
CA LEU A 492 -7.83 3.30 -11.26
C LEU A 492 -6.44 3.94 -11.16
N ILE A 493 -5.55 3.63 -12.11
CA ILE A 493 -4.22 4.24 -12.20
C ILE A 493 -4.33 5.74 -12.47
N ASP A 494 -5.20 6.18 -13.38
CA ASP A 494 -5.40 7.60 -13.70
C ASP A 494 -5.96 8.38 -12.51
N LEU A 495 -6.89 7.79 -11.75
CA LEU A 495 -7.40 8.34 -10.49
C LEU A 495 -6.29 8.47 -9.45
N ALA A 496 -5.47 7.42 -9.28
CA ALA A 496 -4.36 7.44 -8.35
C ALA A 496 -3.32 8.50 -8.73
N ALA A 497 -2.94 8.56 -10.00
CA ALA A 497 -1.98 9.50 -10.54
C ALA A 497 -2.46 10.95 -10.38
N ALA A 498 -3.76 11.20 -10.59
CA ALA A 498 -4.34 12.53 -10.42
C ALA A 498 -4.42 12.98 -8.95
N ARG A 499 -4.36 12.06 -7.98
CA ARG A 499 -4.24 12.39 -6.54
C ARG A 499 -2.79 12.50 -6.07
N THR A 500 -1.84 11.83 -6.72
CA THR A 500 -0.43 11.78 -6.32
C THR A 500 0.19 13.16 -6.01
N PRO A 501 -0.07 14.25 -6.76
CA PRO A 501 0.46 15.58 -6.42
C PRO A 501 0.04 16.12 -5.06
N TYR A 502 -1.02 15.56 -4.47
CA TYR A 502 -1.57 15.96 -3.17
C TYR A 502 -1.44 14.86 -2.11
N LEU A 503 -0.48 13.95 -2.27
CA LEU A 503 -0.14 12.90 -1.32
C LEU A 503 1.38 12.90 -1.12
N ASP A 504 1.86 13.58 -0.08
CA ASP A 504 3.30 13.73 0.18
C ASP A 504 4.00 12.40 0.52
N GLN A 505 3.25 11.38 0.97
CA GLN A 505 3.68 9.98 1.02
C GLN A 505 3.19 9.18 -0.20
N ALA A 506 2.33 8.17 -0.06
CA ALA A 506 1.75 7.42 -1.16
C ALA A 506 0.33 6.91 -0.86
N GLN A 507 -0.14 5.91 -1.62
CA GLN A 507 -1.45 5.30 -1.49
C GLN A 507 -1.37 3.80 -1.77
N SER A 508 -2.02 2.99 -0.94
CA SER A 508 -2.13 1.53 -1.16
C SER A 508 -3.08 1.24 -2.32
N LEU A 509 -2.53 1.17 -3.53
CA LEU A 509 -3.34 0.95 -4.75
C LEU A 509 -3.43 -0.54 -5.10
N ASN A 510 -4.56 -1.16 -4.77
CA ASN A 510 -4.91 -2.48 -5.29
C ASN A 510 -5.31 -2.39 -6.77
N LEU A 511 -4.91 -3.40 -7.55
CA LEU A 511 -5.31 -3.58 -8.93
C LEU A 511 -5.99 -4.94 -9.11
N PHE A 512 -6.95 -5.01 -10.01
CA PHE A 512 -7.86 -6.14 -10.15
C PHE A 512 -7.79 -6.70 -11.57
N MET A 513 -7.56 -8.00 -11.71
CA MET A 513 -7.53 -8.63 -13.02
C MET A 513 -8.12 -10.04 -13.00
N ALA A 514 -9.21 -10.22 -13.73
CA ALA A 514 -9.67 -11.56 -14.07
C ALA A 514 -8.72 -12.19 -15.10
N ALA A 515 -8.28 -13.44 -14.85
CA ALA A 515 -7.34 -14.17 -15.70
C ALA A 515 -6.10 -13.36 -16.12
N PRO A 516 -5.18 -13.05 -15.17
CA PRO A 516 -3.99 -12.26 -15.47
C PRO A 516 -3.08 -12.95 -16.48
N THR A 517 -2.57 -12.19 -17.45
CA THR A 517 -1.51 -12.63 -18.36
C THR A 517 -0.30 -11.72 -18.22
N ILE A 518 0.90 -12.26 -18.45
CA ILE A 518 2.15 -11.51 -18.32
C ILE A 518 2.12 -10.23 -19.17
N ASN A 519 1.61 -10.29 -20.40
CA ASN A 519 1.54 -9.12 -21.29
C ASN A 519 0.59 -8.02 -20.78
N LYS A 520 -0.56 -8.41 -20.19
CA LYS A 520 -1.51 -7.45 -19.61
C LYS A 520 -0.94 -6.80 -18.36
N LEU A 521 -0.35 -7.60 -17.46
CA LEU A 521 0.30 -7.09 -16.25
C LEU A 521 1.48 -6.19 -16.60
N SER A 522 2.34 -6.63 -17.51
CA SER A 522 3.49 -5.86 -18.01
C SER A 522 3.08 -4.47 -18.48
N SER A 523 2.06 -4.40 -19.36
CA SER A 523 1.52 -3.13 -19.85
C SER A 523 0.90 -2.27 -18.75
N MET A 524 0.17 -2.89 -17.82
CA MET A 524 -0.49 -2.19 -16.71
C MET A 524 0.51 -1.55 -15.75
N TYR A 525 1.54 -2.28 -15.32
CA TYR A 525 2.57 -1.75 -14.41
C TYR A 525 3.54 -0.80 -15.11
N ALA A 526 3.81 -0.98 -16.41
CA ALA A 526 4.53 0.02 -17.20
C ALA A 526 3.74 1.33 -17.32
N TYR A 527 2.40 1.26 -17.41
CA TYR A 527 1.54 2.44 -17.37
C TYR A 527 1.57 3.10 -15.99
N ALA A 528 1.43 2.33 -14.90
CA ALA A 528 1.53 2.84 -13.53
C ALA A 528 2.84 3.61 -13.28
N TRP A 529 3.97 3.07 -13.74
CA TRP A 529 5.27 3.74 -13.69
C TRP A 529 5.29 5.05 -14.49
N LYS A 530 4.87 5.02 -15.77
CA LYS A 530 4.84 6.20 -16.64
C LYS A 530 3.90 7.29 -16.14
N SER A 531 2.84 6.93 -15.44
CA SER A 531 1.91 7.85 -14.81
C SER A 531 2.48 8.52 -13.55
N GLY A 532 3.71 8.18 -13.14
CA GLY A 532 4.37 8.80 -11.99
C GLY A 532 3.85 8.33 -10.64
N LEU A 533 3.23 7.13 -10.57
CA LEU A 533 2.86 6.55 -9.29
C LEU A 533 4.11 6.24 -8.47
N LYS A 534 3.99 6.37 -7.15
CA LYS A 534 5.03 6.00 -6.20
C LYS A 534 4.95 4.52 -5.83
N THR A 535 3.74 4.00 -5.64
CA THR A 535 3.52 2.61 -5.20
C THR A 535 2.26 1.99 -5.81
N THR A 536 2.28 0.67 -5.85
CA THR A 536 1.10 -0.20 -6.03
C THR A 536 1.07 -1.21 -4.88
N TYR A 537 -0.03 -1.96 -4.73
CA TYR A 537 -0.19 -2.93 -3.64
C TYR A 537 -0.53 -4.33 -4.18
N TYR A 538 -1.64 -4.94 -3.77
CA TYR A 538 -2.00 -6.26 -4.26
C TYR A 538 -2.46 -6.23 -5.71
N LEU A 539 -2.04 -7.25 -6.47
CA LEU A 539 -2.79 -7.73 -7.60
C LEU A 539 -3.84 -8.72 -7.12
N ARG A 540 -5.11 -8.33 -7.14
CA ARG A 540 -6.24 -9.23 -6.90
C ARG A 540 -6.58 -9.93 -8.21
N SER A 541 -6.46 -11.25 -8.24
CA SER A 541 -6.82 -12.06 -9.40
C SER A 541 -7.95 -13.02 -9.07
N ARG A 542 -8.74 -13.35 -10.10
CA ARG A 542 -9.75 -14.41 -10.03
C ARG A 542 -9.73 -15.24 -11.31
N PRO A 543 -10.03 -16.56 -11.25
CA PRO A 543 -10.25 -17.37 -12.44
C PRO A 543 -11.36 -16.77 -13.30
N ALA A 544 -11.23 -16.89 -14.62
CA ALA A 544 -12.32 -16.57 -15.54
C ALA A 544 -13.35 -17.71 -15.55
N THR A 545 -14.05 -17.95 -14.45
CA THR A 545 -15.13 -18.94 -14.41
C THR A 545 -16.48 -18.29 -14.66
N ARG A 546 -16.91 -18.30 -15.92
CA ARG A 546 -18.33 -18.52 -16.30
C ARG A 546 -18.52 -20.02 -16.54
N ILE A 547 -18.28 -20.86 -15.53
CA ILE A 547 -18.75 -22.25 -15.62
C ILE A 547 -20.27 -22.15 -15.44
N ALA A 548 -20.98 -22.34 -16.54
CA ALA A 548 -22.43 -22.45 -16.55
C ALA A 548 -22.87 -23.40 -15.44
N GLN A 549 -23.77 -22.94 -14.58
CA GLN A 549 -24.54 -23.80 -13.69
C GLN A 549 -25.50 -24.67 -14.52
N SER A 550 -24.96 -25.59 -15.32
CA SER A 550 -25.73 -26.69 -15.91
C SER A 550 -25.74 -27.86 -14.93
N ALA A 551 -26.31 -27.63 -13.76
CA ALA A 551 -26.80 -28.67 -12.87
C ALA A 551 -27.92 -28.06 -12.03
N ARG A 552 -29.12 -27.93 -12.61
CA ARG A 552 -30.34 -28.10 -11.81
C ARG A 552 -30.33 -29.53 -11.28
N ALA A 553 -29.60 -29.75 -10.19
CA ALA A 553 -29.74 -30.96 -9.41
C ALA A 553 -31.13 -30.90 -8.79
N ALA A 554 -31.99 -31.82 -9.24
CA ALA A 554 -33.25 -32.12 -8.58
C ALA A 554 -33.00 -32.34 -7.09
N VAL A 555 -33.82 -31.73 -6.24
CA VAL A 555 -33.82 -31.92 -4.79
C VAL A 555 -34.02 -33.42 -4.51
N PRO A 556 -33.05 -34.15 -3.94
CA PRO A 556 -33.31 -35.46 -3.40
C PRO A 556 -33.94 -35.28 -2.01
N GLN A 557 -35.05 -35.98 -1.78
CA GLN A 557 -35.64 -36.17 -0.46
C GLN A 557 -34.56 -36.57 0.57
N GLN A 558 -34.60 -35.92 1.73
CA GLN A 558 -33.78 -36.25 2.90
C GLN A 558 -33.88 -37.74 3.23
N ALA A 559 -32.72 -38.40 3.24
CA ALA A 559 -32.47 -39.59 4.02
C ALA A 559 -31.25 -39.30 4.90
N GLU A 560 -31.44 -39.44 6.21
CA GLU A 560 -30.41 -39.27 7.24
C GLU A 560 -29.27 -40.28 7.02
N ALA A 561 -28.04 -39.80 6.83
CA ALA A 561 -26.80 -40.53 7.09
C ALA A 561 -25.58 -39.58 7.08
N ASP A 562 -24.98 -39.43 8.25
CA ASP A 562 -23.63 -38.98 8.63
C ASP A 562 -22.79 -38.14 7.65
N ALA A 563 -22.63 -36.86 8.02
CA ALA A 563 -21.76 -35.90 7.37
C ALA A 563 -20.29 -36.13 7.75
N ALA A 564 -19.47 -36.53 6.77
CA ALA A 564 -18.02 -36.34 6.83
C ALA A 564 -17.69 -34.86 6.58
N LEU A 565 -17.23 -34.15 7.63
CA LEU A 565 -16.71 -32.79 7.53
C LEU A 565 -15.43 -32.76 6.67
N ALA A 566 -15.46 -32.03 5.55
CA ALA A 566 -14.26 -31.65 4.82
C ALA A 566 -13.68 -30.35 5.43
N CYS A 567 -12.43 -30.45 5.86
CA CYS A 567 -11.68 -29.39 6.55
C CYS A 567 -11.35 -28.21 5.59
N SER A 568 -11.71 -26.98 5.97
CA SER A 568 -11.31 -25.76 5.25
C SER A 568 -9.93 -25.31 5.72
N LEU A 569 -8.95 -25.27 4.81
CA LEU A 569 -7.59 -24.78 5.07
C LEU A 569 -7.52 -23.26 5.35
N GLU A 570 -8.60 -22.52 5.08
CA GLU A 570 -8.62 -21.07 5.24
C GLU A 570 -8.95 -20.63 6.68
N ASN A 571 -9.57 -21.49 7.49
CA ASN A 571 -9.95 -21.21 8.88
C ASN A 571 -9.78 -22.45 9.79
N PRO A 572 -8.55 -22.78 10.21
CA PRO A 572 -8.30 -23.92 11.10
C PRO A 572 -8.87 -23.73 12.52
N GLU A 573 -9.20 -22.49 12.94
CA GLU A 573 -9.69 -22.21 14.30
C GLU A 573 -11.19 -22.46 14.49
N SER A 574 -11.94 -22.74 13.42
CA SER A 574 -13.38 -23.06 13.48
C SER A 574 -13.70 -24.55 13.42
N CYS A 575 -12.67 -25.43 13.41
CA CYS A 575 -12.86 -26.88 13.36
C CYS A 575 -12.74 -27.48 14.78
N GLU A 576 -13.88 -27.79 15.41
CA GLU A 576 -13.90 -28.47 16.72
C GLU A 576 -13.33 -29.90 16.69
N ALA A 577 -13.05 -30.48 15.50
CA ALA A 577 -12.41 -31.79 15.37
C ALA A 577 -10.87 -31.77 15.50
N CYS A 578 -10.26 -30.59 15.72
CA CYS A 578 -8.81 -30.45 15.91
C CYS A 578 -8.41 -29.82 17.26
N GLN A 579 -9.35 -29.70 18.21
CA GLN A 579 -9.05 -29.57 19.64
C GLN A 579 -8.85 -30.96 20.25
#